data_AF-A0A1R4GYQ6-F1
#
_entry.id   AF-A0A1R4GYQ6-F1
#
_cell.length_a   1.000
_cell.length_b   1.000
_cell.length_c   1.000
_cell.angle_alpha   90.00
_cell.angle_beta   90.00
_cell.angle_gamma   90.00
#
_symmetry.space_group_name_H-M   'P 1'
#
loop_
_entity.id
_entity.type
_entity.pdbx_description
1 polymer ?
#
loop_
_entity_poly.entity_id
_entity_poly.type
_entity_poly.pdbx_seq_one_letter_code
_entity_poly.pdbx_strand_id
1 'polypeptide(L)'
;MENFDKYAEYTQSENWGEICKLNGVELDSFGTKKELRVLSEYLEDDEVVFALTSGIMEQSETSNALDFGSNTWLVVLTSDRFLFLDHAMLTRSVDTQSIRHEHVQSVSASQGFMFGKIMIDLGSRMLVIDNAHKSTVKVIANLANKWLKELSDKKSQATQPVSAISQTPLFDKLERLEKLYSLGALTKEEFQYAKQRLLTSEDFEVEKAKFLSSLP
;
A
#
# COMPACT_ATOMS: atom_id res chain seq x y z
N MET A 1 -8.47 -4.17 3.01
CA MET A 1 -9.22 -3.03 2.49
C MET A 1 -10.63 -3.51 2.26
N GLU A 2 -11.62 -2.92 2.93
CA GLU A 2 -13.02 -3.24 2.65
C GLU A 2 -13.36 -2.89 1.21
N ASN A 3 -14.17 -3.70 0.54
CA ASN A 3 -14.61 -3.50 -0.85
C ASN A 3 -13.47 -3.47 -1.89
N PHE A 4 -12.31 -4.08 -1.62
CA PHE A 4 -11.19 -4.12 -2.57
C PHE A 4 -11.59 -4.58 -3.97
N ASP A 5 -12.37 -5.67 -4.07
CA ASP A 5 -12.83 -6.21 -5.36
C ASP A 5 -13.68 -5.18 -6.15
N LYS A 6 -14.47 -4.36 -5.44
CA LYS A 6 -15.26 -3.29 -6.06
C LYS A 6 -14.38 -2.13 -6.52
N TYR A 7 -13.35 -1.78 -5.76
CA TYR A 7 -12.35 -0.81 -6.22
C TYR A 7 -11.63 -1.31 -7.46
N ALA A 8 -11.25 -2.58 -7.51
CA ALA A 8 -10.59 -3.18 -8.68
C ALA A 8 -11.51 -3.16 -9.91
N GLU A 9 -12.78 -3.57 -9.77
CA GLU A 9 -13.80 -3.53 -10.82
C GLU A 9 -14.00 -2.10 -11.38
N TYR A 10 -14.13 -1.10 -10.49
CA TYR A 10 -14.28 0.29 -10.90
C TYR A 10 -13.00 0.90 -11.47
N THR A 11 -11.83 0.43 -11.03
CA THR A 11 -10.55 0.87 -11.60
C THR A 11 -10.39 0.37 -13.03
N GLN A 12 -10.66 -0.92 -13.25
CA GLN A 12 -10.57 -1.54 -14.58
C GLN A 12 -11.57 -0.93 -15.58
N SER A 13 -12.73 -0.48 -15.12
CA SER A 13 -13.74 0.19 -15.93
C SER A 13 -13.61 1.71 -15.97
N GLU A 14 -12.52 2.27 -15.40
CA GLU A 14 -12.23 3.71 -15.30
C GLU A 14 -13.37 4.52 -14.65
N ASN A 15 -14.14 3.90 -13.77
CA ASN A 15 -15.32 4.50 -13.16
C ASN A 15 -14.98 5.23 -11.86
N TRP A 16 -14.22 6.31 -11.99
CA TRP A 16 -13.76 7.15 -10.87
C TRP A 16 -14.90 7.71 -10.03
N GLY A 17 -16.06 7.97 -10.67
CA GLY A 17 -17.27 8.44 -9.99
C GLY A 17 -17.83 7.41 -9.01
N GLU A 18 -17.89 6.14 -9.40
CA GLU A 18 -18.36 5.07 -8.51
C GLU A 18 -17.35 4.77 -7.39
N ILE A 19 -16.04 4.94 -7.61
CA ILE A 19 -15.04 4.91 -6.53
C ILE A 19 -15.32 6.00 -5.48
N CYS A 20 -15.60 7.23 -5.90
CA CYS A 20 -15.97 8.30 -4.97
C CYS A 20 -17.27 7.98 -4.23
N LYS A 21 -18.30 7.49 -4.93
CA LYS A 21 -19.59 7.12 -4.31
C LYS A 21 -19.46 5.96 -3.33
N LEU A 22 -18.62 4.97 -3.63
CA LEU A 22 -18.30 3.85 -2.73
C LEU A 22 -17.71 4.36 -1.41
N ASN A 23 -17.02 5.50 -1.45
CA ASN A 23 -16.49 6.20 -0.29
C ASN A 23 -17.46 7.20 0.37
N GLY A 24 -18.69 7.31 -0.12
CA GLY A 24 -19.69 8.24 0.38
C GLY A 24 -19.43 9.71 0.02
N VAL A 25 -18.71 9.98 -1.06
CA VAL A 25 -18.41 11.33 -1.55
C VAL A 25 -18.68 11.45 -3.05
N GLU A 26 -18.83 12.67 -3.55
CA GLU A 26 -18.93 12.94 -4.98
C GLU A 26 -17.53 13.10 -5.60
N LEU A 27 -17.43 12.87 -6.91
CA LEU A 27 -16.19 13.07 -7.66
C LEU A 27 -15.84 14.56 -7.73
N ASP A 28 -14.74 14.92 -7.08
CA ASP A 28 -14.15 16.24 -7.22
C ASP A 28 -13.27 16.29 -8.48
N SER A 29 -13.80 16.91 -9.53
CA SER A 29 -13.10 17.13 -10.80
C SER A 29 -12.69 18.59 -11.01
N PHE A 30 -12.65 19.39 -9.94
CA PHE A 30 -12.30 20.80 -10.06
C PHE A 30 -10.85 20.95 -10.49
N GLY A 31 -10.63 21.53 -11.68
CA GLY A 31 -9.29 21.75 -12.24
C GLY A 31 -8.61 20.51 -12.82
N THR A 32 -9.13 19.30 -12.61
CA THR A 32 -8.41 18.03 -12.88
C THR A 32 -9.09 17.11 -13.91
N LYS A 33 -9.99 17.65 -14.74
CA LYS A 33 -10.77 16.84 -15.71
C LYS A 33 -9.90 16.17 -16.76
N LYS A 34 -8.73 16.72 -17.09
CA LYS A 34 -7.86 16.16 -18.13
C LYS A 34 -7.06 14.99 -17.57
N GLU A 35 -6.62 15.11 -16.32
CA GLU A 35 -5.89 14.16 -15.50
C GLU A 35 -6.74 12.92 -15.28
N LEU A 36 -8.02 13.10 -14.91
CA LEU A 36 -8.98 11.99 -14.76
C LEU A 36 -9.16 11.17 -16.04
N ARG A 37 -8.98 11.76 -17.23
CA ARG A 37 -9.14 11.04 -18.51
C ARG A 37 -7.94 10.18 -18.88
N VAL A 38 -6.76 10.55 -18.38
CA VAL A 38 -5.51 9.85 -18.68
C VAL A 38 -5.03 9.02 -17.51
N LEU A 39 -5.70 9.06 -16.35
CA LEU A 39 -5.28 8.39 -15.12
C LEU A 39 -4.93 6.92 -15.33
N SER A 40 -5.74 6.17 -16.08
CA SER A 40 -5.50 4.75 -16.34
C SER A 40 -4.19 4.49 -17.09
N GLU A 41 -3.72 5.43 -17.91
CA GLU A 41 -2.43 5.34 -18.61
C GLU A 41 -1.22 5.44 -17.66
N TYR A 42 -1.43 5.92 -16.43
CA TYR A 42 -0.38 6.12 -15.42
C TYR A 42 -0.47 5.14 -14.24
N LEU A 43 -1.42 4.21 -14.28
CA LEU A 43 -1.50 3.10 -13.32
C LEU A 43 -0.59 1.97 -13.79
N GLU A 44 0.06 1.29 -12.84
CA GLU A 44 0.74 0.03 -13.12
C GLU A 44 -0.28 -1.10 -13.34
N ASP A 45 0.17 -2.21 -13.93
CA ASP A 45 -0.64 -3.42 -14.05
C ASP A 45 -1.18 -3.86 -12.67
N ASP A 46 -2.48 -4.16 -12.60
CA ASP A 46 -3.20 -4.55 -11.38
C ASP A 46 -3.23 -3.49 -10.25
N GLU A 47 -2.79 -2.25 -10.49
CA GLU A 47 -2.87 -1.15 -9.52
C GLU A 47 -4.32 -0.72 -9.32
N VAL A 48 -4.79 -0.73 -8.06
CA VAL A 48 -6.20 -0.45 -7.71
C VAL A 48 -6.35 0.95 -7.11
N VAL A 49 -7.25 1.76 -7.64
CA VAL A 49 -7.54 3.11 -7.10
C VAL A 49 -8.54 3.01 -5.94
N PHE A 50 -8.21 3.62 -4.80
CA PHE A 50 -9.08 3.66 -3.61
C PHE A 50 -9.81 4.98 -3.44
N ALA A 51 -9.15 6.11 -3.72
CA ALA A 51 -9.74 7.43 -3.55
C ALA A 51 -9.01 8.48 -4.39
N LEU A 52 -9.75 9.54 -4.74
CA LEU A 52 -9.25 10.66 -5.54
C LEU A 52 -9.64 11.99 -4.90
N THR A 53 -8.80 13.01 -5.04
CA THR A 53 -9.15 14.41 -4.77
C THR A 53 -8.40 15.33 -5.72
N SER A 54 -8.90 16.54 -5.87
CA SER A 54 -8.16 17.62 -6.53
C SER A 54 -7.65 18.61 -5.48
N GLY A 55 -6.50 19.23 -5.72
CA GLY A 55 -5.96 20.24 -4.82
C GLY A 55 -4.71 20.91 -5.37
N ILE A 56 -4.22 21.91 -4.67
CA ILE A 56 -3.03 22.68 -5.06
C ILE A 56 -1.83 22.17 -4.28
N MET A 57 -0.74 21.90 -4.98
CA MET A 57 0.56 21.56 -4.40
C MET A 57 1.55 22.67 -4.70
N GLU A 58 2.49 22.92 -3.77
CA GLU A 58 3.63 23.78 -4.08
C GLU A 58 4.44 23.17 -5.22
N GLN A 59 4.92 24.02 -6.12
CA GLN A 59 5.68 23.60 -7.29
C GLN A 59 6.86 22.73 -6.86
N SER A 60 6.95 21.55 -7.48
CA SER A 60 8.08 20.64 -7.30
C SER A 60 9.07 20.83 -8.45
N GLU A 61 10.26 20.21 -8.38
CA GLU A 61 11.23 20.27 -9.48
C GLU A 61 10.68 19.71 -10.80
N THR A 62 9.62 18.92 -10.76
CA THR A 62 8.95 18.36 -11.94
C THR A 62 7.82 19.26 -12.47
N SER A 63 7.52 20.38 -11.82
CA SER A 63 6.47 21.31 -12.27
C SER A 63 6.94 22.14 -13.46
N ASN A 64 6.11 22.22 -14.50
CA ASN A 64 6.40 23.05 -15.67
C ASN A 64 6.49 24.55 -15.32
N ALA A 65 7.67 25.15 -15.51
CA ALA A 65 7.93 26.57 -15.27
C ALA A 65 7.14 27.55 -16.18
N LEU A 66 6.38 27.01 -17.16
CA LEU A 66 5.57 27.78 -18.11
C LEU A 66 4.12 27.96 -17.65
N ASP A 67 3.68 27.29 -16.59
CA ASP A 67 2.36 27.51 -16.03
C ASP A 67 2.39 28.75 -15.12
N PHE A 68 1.81 29.84 -15.62
CA PHE A 68 1.61 31.06 -14.85
C PHE A 68 0.52 30.83 -13.79
N GLY A 69 0.89 30.27 -12.63
CA GLY A 69 -0.02 30.14 -11.48
C GLY A 69 0.28 28.95 -10.57
N SER A 70 -0.64 28.71 -9.64
CA SER A 70 -0.68 27.51 -8.82
C SER A 70 -1.38 26.38 -9.58
N ASN A 71 -0.66 25.29 -9.87
CA ASN A 71 -1.21 24.15 -10.60
C ASN A 71 -2.13 23.32 -9.69
N THR A 72 -3.22 22.81 -10.28
CA THR A 72 -4.14 21.91 -9.57
C THR A 72 -3.77 20.48 -9.94
N TRP A 73 -3.43 19.70 -8.93
CA TRP A 73 -3.01 18.32 -9.07
C TRP A 73 -4.18 17.40 -8.74
N LEU A 74 -4.33 16.35 -9.55
CA LEU A 74 -5.12 15.19 -9.18
C LEU A 74 -4.27 14.33 -8.23
N VAL A 75 -4.81 14.07 -7.04
CA VAL A 75 -4.20 13.20 -6.04
C VAL A 75 -4.97 11.89 -6.01
N VAL A 76 -4.26 10.79 -6.19
CA VAL A 76 -4.84 9.45 -6.26
C VAL A 76 -4.17 8.57 -5.22
N LEU A 77 -4.97 8.00 -4.32
CA LEU A 77 -4.54 6.94 -3.42
C LEU A 77 -4.82 5.60 -4.09
N THR A 78 -3.77 4.81 -4.32
CA THR A 78 -3.86 3.47 -4.91
C THR A 78 -3.45 2.38 -3.91
N SER A 79 -3.55 1.11 -4.33
CA SER A 79 -3.01 -0.04 -3.62
C SER A 79 -1.49 0.05 -3.39
N ASP A 80 -0.77 0.81 -4.22
CA ASP A 80 0.69 0.72 -4.32
C ASP A 80 1.39 2.02 -3.89
N ARG A 81 0.75 3.16 -4.16
CA ARG A 81 1.33 4.49 -3.94
C ARG A 81 0.29 5.58 -3.78
N PHE A 82 0.78 6.77 -3.46
CA PHE A 82 0.14 8.01 -3.88
C PHE A 82 0.67 8.40 -5.26
N LEU A 83 -0.25 8.63 -6.20
CA LEU A 83 0.03 9.14 -7.53
C LEU A 83 -0.53 10.56 -7.64
N PHE A 84 0.27 11.48 -8.16
CA PHE A 84 -0.08 12.88 -8.36
C PHE A 84 0.09 13.20 -9.84
N LEU A 85 -0.93 13.77 -10.47
CA LEU A 85 -0.93 14.14 -11.88
C LEU A 85 -1.29 15.62 -12.03
N ASP A 86 -0.55 16.30 -12.89
CA ASP A 86 -0.82 17.68 -13.32
C ASP A 86 -0.70 17.75 -14.83
N HIS A 87 -1.82 17.96 -15.51
CA HIS A 87 -1.85 18.07 -16.96
C HIS A 87 -1.65 19.54 -17.33
N ALA A 88 -0.47 19.84 -17.88
CA ALA A 88 -0.09 21.17 -18.31
C ALA A 88 -1.22 21.85 -19.13
N MET A 89 -1.47 23.12 -18.85
CA MET A 89 -2.59 23.85 -19.47
C MET A 89 -2.44 23.96 -20.99
N LEU A 90 -1.21 24.17 -21.46
CA LEU A 90 -0.86 24.56 -22.83
C LEU A 90 -0.19 23.44 -23.66
N THR A 91 0.24 22.35 -23.04
CA THR A 91 0.89 21.24 -23.71
C THR A 91 0.11 19.94 -23.51
N ARG A 92 0.55 18.84 -24.14
CA ARG A 92 0.05 17.48 -23.87
C ARG A 92 0.82 16.78 -22.76
N SER A 93 1.74 17.50 -22.10
CA SER A 93 2.56 16.93 -21.04
C SER A 93 1.75 16.75 -19.77
N VAL A 94 1.98 15.62 -19.09
CA VAL A 94 1.44 15.37 -17.77
C VAL A 94 2.64 15.22 -16.84
N ASP A 95 2.74 16.12 -15.87
CA ASP A 95 3.72 16.03 -14.82
C ASP A 95 3.21 15.01 -13.79
N THR A 96 4.09 14.11 -13.38
CA THR A 96 3.72 13.03 -12.46
C THR A 96 4.64 13.00 -11.25
N GLN A 97 4.07 12.83 -10.07
CA GLN A 97 4.82 12.50 -8.86
C GLN A 97 4.26 11.21 -8.27
N SER A 98 5.13 10.34 -7.75
CA SER A 98 4.75 9.05 -7.19
C SER A 98 5.46 8.81 -5.86
N ILE A 99 4.70 8.36 -4.85
CA ILE A 99 5.20 8.09 -3.50
C ILE A 99 4.70 6.73 -3.06
N ARG A 100 5.60 5.75 -3.02
CA ARG A 100 5.28 4.42 -2.51
C ARG A 100 4.91 4.47 -1.03
N HIS A 101 3.95 3.63 -0.65
CA HIS A 101 3.43 3.55 0.71
C HIS A 101 4.51 3.29 1.77
N GLU A 102 5.57 2.56 1.41
CA GLU A 102 6.71 2.28 2.28
C GLU A 102 7.47 3.52 2.77
N HIS A 103 7.35 4.65 2.06
CA HIS A 103 7.97 5.93 2.43
C HIS A 103 7.00 6.88 3.15
N VAL A 104 5.75 6.49 3.34
CA VAL A 104 4.74 7.32 4.00
C VAL A 104 4.63 6.91 5.47
N GLN A 105 4.93 7.84 6.38
CA GLN A 105 4.80 7.62 7.82
C GLN A 105 3.38 7.83 8.31
N SER A 106 2.72 8.89 7.83
CA SER A 106 1.36 9.22 8.21
C SER A 106 0.69 10.12 7.19
N VAL A 107 -0.65 10.09 7.19
CA VAL A 107 -1.46 10.99 6.35
C VAL A 107 -2.46 11.70 7.24
N SER A 108 -2.45 13.02 7.23
CA SER A 108 -3.33 13.86 8.03
C SER A 108 -4.24 14.69 7.14
N ALA A 109 -5.48 14.92 7.59
CA ALA A 109 -6.40 15.84 6.93
C ALA A 109 -6.80 16.96 7.90
N SER A 110 -6.85 18.18 7.39
CA SER A 110 -7.43 19.34 8.09
C SER A 110 -8.62 19.85 7.30
N GLN A 111 -9.72 20.12 7.99
CA GLN A 111 -10.89 20.79 7.41
C GLN A 111 -10.81 22.26 7.82
N GLY A 112 -10.29 23.11 6.93
CA GLY A 112 -10.30 24.56 7.13
C GLY A 112 -11.71 25.15 7.05
N PHE A 113 -11.82 26.47 7.16
CA PHE A 113 -13.14 27.14 7.12
C PHE A 113 -13.84 27.00 5.76
N MET A 114 -13.10 27.05 4.64
CA MET A 114 -13.65 26.89 3.28
C MET A 114 -13.15 25.65 2.54
N PHE A 115 -11.86 25.33 2.62
CA PHE A 115 -11.26 24.18 1.94
C PHE A 115 -10.60 23.20 2.90
N GLY A 116 -10.37 21.98 2.41
CA GLY A 116 -9.63 20.93 3.08
C GLY A 116 -8.15 20.96 2.70
N LYS A 117 -7.33 20.35 3.55
CA LYS A 117 -5.90 20.16 3.36
C LYS A 117 -5.52 18.73 3.67
N ILE A 118 -4.67 18.13 2.86
CA ILE A 118 -4.01 16.84 3.13
C ILE A 118 -2.54 17.10 3.40
N MET A 119 -1.99 16.44 4.40
CA MET A 119 -0.55 16.43 4.69
C MET A 119 -0.08 14.98 4.67
N ILE A 120 0.92 14.68 3.83
CA ILE A 120 1.55 13.37 3.73
C ILE A 120 2.96 13.50 4.30
N ASP A 121 3.21 12.84 5.42
CA ASP A 121 4.49 12.86 6.10
C ASP A 121 5.39 11.73 5.59
N LEU A 122 6.54 12.10 5.01
CA LEU A 122 7.57 11.18 4.52
C LEU A 122 8.76 11.06 5.48
N GLY A 123 8.71 11.72 6.64
CA GLY A 123 9.76 11.84 7.64
C GLY A 123 10.84 12.86 7.30
N SER A 124 11.34 12.87 6.08
CA SER A 124 12.31 13.89 5.62
C SER A 124 11.65 15.20 5.24
N ARG A 125 10.40 15.15 4.75
CA ARG A 125 9.60 16.30 4.36
C ARG A 125 8.11 15.99 4.51
N MET A 126 7.31 17.03 4.60
CA MET A 126 5.86 16.94 4.47
C MET A 126 5.42 17.45 3.11
N LEU A 127 4.56 16.69 2.44
CA LEU A 127 3.87 17.17 1.24
C LEU A 127 2.49 17.67 1.64
N VAL A 128 2.15 18.85 1.14
CA VAL A 128 0.91 19.54 1.48
C VAL A 128 0.10 19.71 0.21
N ILE A 129 -1.14 19.21 0.25
CA ILE A 129 -2.15 19.44 -0.76
C ILE A 129 -3.20 20.35 -0.14
N ASP A 130 -3.24 21.60 -0.59
CA ASP A 130 -4.16 22.63 -0.11
C ASP A 130 -5.36 22.81 -1.05
N ASN A 131 -6.34 23.60 -0.63
CA ASN A 131 -7.52 23.95 -1.45
C ASN A 131 -8.30 22.75 -2.01
N ALA A 132 -8.28 21.62 -1.29
CA ALA A 132 -8.96 20.40 -1.70
C ALA A 132 -10.39 20.32 -1.15
N HIS A 133 -11.26 19.52 -1.76
CA HIS A 133 -12.64 19.37 -1.28
C HIS A 133 -12.70 18.68 0.10
N LYS A 134 -13.44 19.24 1.05
CA LYS A 134 -13.39 18.79 2.46
C LYS A 134 -13.82 17.35 2.68
N SER A 135 -14.73 16.84 1.85
CA SER A 135 -15.23 15.47 1.99
C SER A 135 -14.19 14.46 1.50
N THR A 136 -13.52 14.73 0.38
CA THR A 136 -12.53 13.84 -0.23
C THR A 136 -11.24 13.79 0.59
N VAL A 137 -10.77 14.91 1.17
CA VAL A 137 -9.56 14.90 2.02
C VAL A 137 -9.69 13.99 3.23
N LYS A 138 -10.87 13.96 3.86
CA LYS A 138 -11.14 13.11 5.02
C LYS A 138 -11.16 11.63 4.62
N VAL A 139 -11.77 11.33 3.47
CA VAL A 139 -11.78 9.98 2.90
C VAL A 139 -10.36 9.51 2.64
N ILE A 140 -9.55 10.30 1.92
CA ILE A 140 -8.17 9.92 1.58
C ILE A 140 -7.35 9.66 2.83
N ALA A 141 -7.34 10.57 3.82
CA ALA A 141 -6.56 10.36 5.03
C ALA A 141 -7.00 9.09 5.80
N ASN A 142 -8.31 8.85 5.90
CA ASN A 142 -8.81 7.66 6.59
C ASN A 142 -8.43 6.37 5.86
N LEU A 143 -8.65 6.29 4.54
CA LEU A 143 -8.31 5.10 3.76
C LEU A 143 -6.80 4.86 3.71
N ALA A 144 -6.01 5.92 3.54
CA ALA A 144 -4.56 5.82 3.52
C ALA A 144 -4.02 5.24 4.82
N ASN A 145 -4.40 5.79 5.98
CA ASN A 145 -3.93 5.26 7.25
C ASN A 145 -4.42 3.83 7.51
N LYS A 146 -5.66 3.49 7.12
CA LYS A 146 -6.15 2.10 7.16
C LYS A 146 -5.27 1.18 6.31
N TRP A 147 -4.96 1.58 5.08
CA TRP A 147 -4.16 0.79 4.15
C TRP A 147 -2.70 0.65 4.60
N LEU A 148 -2.06 1.74 5.03
CA LEU A 148 -0.72 1.72 5.60
C LEU A 148 -0.63 0.79 6.82
N LYS A 149 -1.65 0.80 7.68
CA LYS A 149 -1.75 -0.15 8.79
C LYS A 149 -1.86 -1.59 8.29
N GLU A 150 -2.75 -1.88 7.34
CA GLU A 150 -2.88 -3.23 6.78
C GLU A 150 -1.57 -3.72 6.13
N LEU A 151 -0.85 -2.86 5.42
CA LEU A 151 0.46 -3.19 4.84
C LEU A 151 1.50 -3.48 5.93
N SER A 152 1.52 -2.69 7.00
CA SER A 152 2.39 -2.92 8.15
C SER A 152 2.06 -4.22 8.88
N ASP A 153 0.77 -4.53 9.05
CA ASP A 153 0.31 -5.76 9.68
C ASP A 153 0.67 -6.99 8.82
N LYS A 154 0.46 -6.91 7.49
CA LYS A 154 0.89 -7.96 6.54
C LYS A 154 2.39 -8.16 6.54
N LYS A 155 3.18 -7.07 6.56
CA LYS A 155 4.64 -7.13 6.68
C LYS A 155 5.03 -7.76 8.01
N SER A 156 4.39 -7.41 9.11
CA SER A 156 4.67 -7.98 10.43
C SER A 156 4.28 -9.47 10.53
N GLN A 157 3.27 -9.91 9.79
CA GLN A 157 2.91 -11.33 9.65
C GLN A 157 3.90 -12.09 8.76
N ALA A 158 4.34 -11.49 7.64
CA ALA A 158 5.36 -12.06 6.76
C ALA A 158 6.76 -12.05 7.39
N THR A 159 6.99 -11.13 8.34
CA THR A 159 8.24 -10.94 9.07
C THR A 159 8.10 -11.33 10.53
N GLN A 160 7.18 -12.24 10.90
CA GLN A 160 7.24 -12.80 12.26
C GLN A 160 8.66 -13.34 12.44
N PRO A 161 9.48 -12.73 13.32
CA PRO A 161 10.68 -13.39 13.73
C PRO A 161 10.15 -14.65 14.42
N VAL A 162 10.65 -15.80 14.03
CA VAL A 162 10.56 -16.97 14.90
C VAL A 162 11.52 -16.69 16.06
N SER A 163 11.07 -15.81 16.93
CA SER A 163 11.62 -15.46 18.22
C SER A 163 10.49 -15.68 19.24
N ALA A 164 9.80 -16.82 19.13
CA ALA A 164 9.66 -17.60 20.33
C ALA A 164 11.07 -18.17 20.58
N ILE A 165 11.65 -17.91 21.73
CA ILE A 165 12.72 -18.77 22.26
C ILE A 165 12.02 -20.12 22.47
N SER A 166 11.89 -20.90 21.39
CA SER A 166 11.41 -22.27 21.47
C SER A 166 12.48 -23.01 22.24
N GLN A 167 12.08 -23.67 23.32
CA GLN A 167 12.96 -24.59 24.05
C GLN A 167 13.34 -25.80 23.18
N THR A 168 12.85 -25.85 21.94
CA THR A 168 13.05 -26.88 20.94
C THR A 168 13.23 -26.33 19.51
N PRO A 169 14.36 -25.67 19.19
CA PRO A 169 14.61 -25.05 17.88
C PRO A 169 14.69 -26.04 16.71
N LEU A 170 14.89 -27.33 16.97
CA LEU A 170 14.94 -28.35 15.93
C LEU A 170 13.55 -28.87 15.54
N PHE A 171 12.60 -28.89 16.48
CA PHE A 171 11.20 -29.19 16.17
C PHE A 171 10.54 -28.09 15.32
N ASP A 172 10.85 -26.82 15.61
CA ASP A 172 10.38 -25.69 14.80
C ASP A 172 10.84 -25.78 13.34
N LYS A 173 12.08 -26.25 13.11
CA LYS A 173 12.61 -26.46 11.75
C LYS A 173 11.84 -27.56 11.01
N LEU A 174 11.42 -28.59 11.71
CA LEU A 174 10.62 -29.68 11.14
C LEU A 174 9.22 -29.20 10.76
N GLU A 175 8.59 -28.35 11.59
CA GLU A 175 7.30 -27.71 11.28
C GLU A 175 7.41 -26.78 10.06
N ARG A 176 8.50 -26.01 9.94
CA ARG A 176 8.74 -25.17 8.76
C ARG A 176 8.93 -25.98 7.48
N LEU A 177 9.62 -27.12 7.54
CA LEU A 177 9.76 -28.02 6.39
C LEU A 177 8.40 -28.53 5.90
N GLU A 178 7.50 -28.89 6.82
CA GLU A 178 6.13 -29.31 6.47
C GLU A 178 5.29 -28.18 5.87
N LYS A 179 5.43 -26.95 6.38
CA LYS A 179 4.79 -25.75 5.78
C LYS A 179 5.29 -25.46 4.37
N LEU A 180 6.60 -25.55 4.12
CA LEU A 180 7.15 -25.31 2.79
C LEU A 180 6.69 -26.37 1.77
N TYR A 181 6.56 -27.63 2.20
CA TYR A 181 6.01 -28.69 1.37
C TYR A 181 4.51 -28.49 1.09
N SER A 182 3.70 -28.10 2.09
CA SER A 182 2.27 -27.87 1.90
C SER A 182 1.96 -26.66 1.00
N LEU A 183 2.85 -25.67 0.99
CA LEU A 183 2.80 -24.51 0.08
C LEU A 183 3.28 -24.82 -1.34
N GLY A 184 3.74 -26.05 -1.62
CA GLY A 184 4.28 -26.43 -2.93
C GLY A 184 5.66 -25.83 -3.24
N ALA A 185 6.34 -25.24 -2.25
CA ALA A 185 7.67 -24.67 -2.40
C ALA A 185 8.80 -25.73 -2.39
N LEU A 186 8.48 -26.96 -1.98
CA LEU A 186 9.37 -28.12 -2.03
C LEU A 186 8.71 -29.26 -2.78
N THR A 187 9.49 -29.95 -3.62
CA THR A 187 9.10 -31.25 -4.16
C THR A 187 9.05 -32.31 -3.06
N LYS A 188 8.37 -33.43 -3.32
CA LYS A 188 8.26 -34.54 -2.37
C LYS A 188 9.64 -35.10 -2.03
N GLU A 189 10.53 -35.17 -3.02
CA GLU A 189 11.88 -35.69 -2.90
C GLU A 189 12.75 -34.78 -2.01
N GLU A 190 12.69 -33.46 -2.24
CA GLU A 190 13.41 -32.46 -1.43
C GLU A 190 12.93 -32.46 0.03
N PHE A 191 11.62 -32.55 0.24
CA PHE A 191 11.03 -32.62 1.57
C PHE A 191 11.49 -33.88 2.32
N GLN A 192 11.42 -35.05 1.68
CA GLN A 192 11.83 -36.31 2.31
C GLN A 192 13.33 -36.32 2.66
N TYR A 193 14.17 -35.85 1.74
CA TYR A 193 15.61 -35.74 1.96
C TYR A 193 15.94 -34.82 3.13
N ALA A 194 15.34 -33.62 3.17
CA ALA A 194 15.57 -32.65 4.23
C ALA A 194 15.04 -33.15 5.60
N LYS A 195 13.86 -33.78 5.62
CA LYS A 195 13.26 -34.37 6.83
C LYS A 195 14.14 -35.47 7.39
N GLN A 196 14.61 -36.40 6.55
CA GLN A 196 15.47 -37.48 7.00
C GLN A 196 16.80 -36.95 7.54
N ARG A 197 17.43 -35.99 6.85
CA ARG A 197 18.67 -35.37 7.32
C ARG A 197 18.53 -34.69 8.69
N LEU A 198 17.40 -34.04 8.93
CA LEU A 198 17.12 -33.35 10.20
C LEU A 198 16.81 -34.35 11.33
N LEU A 199 16.07 -35.42 11.04
CA LEU A 199 15.76 -36.48 12.01
C LEU A 199 16.99 -37.31 12.42
N THR A 200 18.00 -37.43 11.53
CA THR A 200 19.20 -38.23 11.79
C THR A 200 20.33 -37.43 12.43
N SER A 201 20.17 -36.11 12.64
CA SER A 201 21.21 -35.30 13.29
C SER A 201 21.28 -35.60 14.79
N GLU A 202 22.48 -35.73 15.34
CA GLU A 202 22.70 -36.01 16.77
C GLU A 202 21.98 -34.99 17.68
N ASP A 203 21.99 -33.71 17.31
CA ASP A 203 21.31 -32.65 18.04
C ASP A 203 19.78 -32.88 18.15
N PHE A 204 19.17 -33.45 17.11
CA PHE A 204 17.73 -33.72 17.08
C PHE A 204 17.35 -34.88 18.00
N GLU A 205 18.15 -35.95 18.02
CA GLU A 205 17.91 -37.08 18.91
C GLU A 205 18.08 -36.69 20.39
N VAL A 206 19.04 -35.81 20.72
CA VAL A 206 19.20 -35.26 22.08
C VAL A 206 18.00 -34.41 22.48
N GLU A 207 17.52 -33.53 21.59
CA GLU A 207 16.36 -32.67 21.86
C GLU A 207 15.06 -33.47 21.98
N LYS A 208 14.88 -34.49 21.14
CA LYS A 208 13.77 -35.44 21.19
C LYS A 208 13.75 -36.27 22.47
N ALA A 209 14.90 -36.78 22.91
CA ALA A 209 14.99 -37.51 24.17
C ALA A 209 14.62 -36.62 25.37
N LYS A 210 15.10 -35.37 25.37
CA LYS A 210 14.76 -34.38 26.39
C LYS A 210 13.26 -34.07 26.41
N PHE A 211 12.66 -33.84 25.24
CA PHE A 211 11.22 -33.62 25.12
C PHE A 211 10.40 -34.80 25.63
N LEU A 212 10.71 -36.02 25.20
CA LEU A 212 10.02 -37.24 25.65
C LEU A 212 10.14 -37.47 27.16
N SER A 213 11.29 -37.13 27.76
CA SER A 213 11.49 -37.22 29.22
C SER A 213 10.76 -36.14 30.03
N SER A 214 10.28 -35.07 29.37
CA SER A 214 9.56 -33.97 30.01
C SER A 214 8.04 -34.13 29.98
N LEU A 215 7.52 -35.15 29.28
CA LEU A 215 6.10 -35.46 29.25
C LEU A 215 5.68 -36.16 30.56
N PRO A 216 4.54 -35.78 31.16
CA PRO A 216 4.04 -36.35 32.42
C PRO A 216 3.54 -37.79 32.30
#